data_AF-A0A4Y8UMC4-F1
#
_entry.id   AF-A0A4Y8UMC4-F1
#
_cell.length_a   1.000
_cell.length_b   1.000
_cell.length_c   1.000
_cell.angle_alpha   90.00
_cell.angle_beta   90.00
_cell.angle_gamma   90.00
#
_symmetry.space_group_name_H-M   'P 1'
#
loop_
_entity.id
_entity.type
_entity.pdbx_description
1 polymer ?
#
loop_
_entity_poly.entity_id
_entity_poly.type
_entity_poly.pdbx_seq_one_letter_code
_entity_poly.pdbx_strand_id
1 'polypeptide(L)'
;MPELTDRAQARQRTTLTQQFGRHSLQDPLFVRNLQRSVAAALEEDIGDGDITASLIPAQQRAEAVVISREAAVICGRPWVDAVFAQLDSEVTIEWLVDEGQRVEPQQPLLRLRGATRSLLSGERCALNFLQTLSGTATVAHYYAALAAPAGIAVLDTRKTLPGLRYAQKYAVAIGGCYNHRIGLFDAFLIKENHIAGCGSIASAVATARQKASGKMVEVEVENLDELDQALAAGADRIMLDNFTTEQLQAVQSRSLAGCELEVSGNIEAEALAALADSAVHFVSSGALTKHLRAIDLSMRLTVVADSDR
;
A
#
# COMPACT_ATOMS: atom_id res chain seq x y z
N MET A 1 -2.60 -11.87 10.94
CA MET A 1 -3.81 -11.12 10.52
C MET A 1 -4.86 -11.31 11.60
N PRO A 2 -5.61 -10.27 12.01
CA PRO A 2 -6.69 -10.46 12.98
C PRO A 2 -7.73 -11.45 12.42
N GLU A 3 -8.26 -12.31 13.29
CA GLU A 3 -9.34 -13.24 12.92
C GLU A 3 -10.57 -12.43 12.51
N LEU A 4 -11.03 -12.67 11.27
CA LEU A 4 -12.19 -12.02 10.69
C LEU A 4 -13.47 -12.60 11.30
N THR A 5 -14.43 -11.73 11.64
CA THR A 5 -15.77 -12.15 12.08
C THR A 5 -16.49 -12.96 10.97
N ASP A 6 -17.44 -13.82 11.32
CA ASP A 6 -18.22 -14.61 10.33
C ASP A 6 -18.90 -13.73 9.25
N ARG A 7 -19.30 -12.50 9.61
CA ARG A 7 -19.80 -11.49 8.66
C ARG A 7 -18.73 -11.01 7.67
N ALA A 8 -17.50 -10.83 8.12
CA ALA A 8 -16.36 -10.43 7.29
C ALA A 8 -15.89 -11.60 6.40
N GLN A 9 -15.97 -12.84 6.88
CA GLN A 9 -15.70 -14.05 6.09
C GLN A 9 -16.74 -14.25 4.97
N ALA A 10 -18.02 -13.93 5.22
CA ALA A 10 -19.08 -14.03 4.21
C ALA A 10 -18.95 -13.01 3.06
N ARG A 11 -18.29 -11.85 3.30
CA ARG A 11 -18.10 -10.76 2.33
C ARG A 11 -16.79 -10.82 1.55
N GLN A 12 -15.82 -11.62 1.99
CA GLN A 12 -14.57 -11.81 1.24
C GLN A 12 -14.76 -12.85 0.13
N ARG A 13 -15.05 -12.38 -1.08
CA ARG A 13 -15.17 -13.23 -2.28
C ARG A 13 -14.13 -12.89 -3.35
N THR A 14 -13.94 -13.90 -4.20
CA THR A 14 -13.05 -14.22 -5.34
C THR A 14 -12.33 -13.15 -6.18
N THR A 15 -12.57 -11.85 -5.99
CA THR A 15 -12.28 -10.81 -6.98
C THR A 15 -11.31 -9.73 -6.51
N LEU A 16 -10.69 -9.92 -5.34
CA LEU A 16 -9.55 -9.10 -4.92
C LEU A 16 -8.47 -9.14 -6.02
N THR A 17 -8.28 -8.01 -6.69
CA THR A 17 -7.10 -7.78 -7.54
C THR A 17 -5.85 -8.11 -6.74
N GLN A 18 -4.85 -8.70 -7.42
CA GLN A 18 -3.57 -9.17 -6.84
C GLN A 18 -3.24 -8.42 -5.55
N GLN A 19 -3.41 -9.10 -4.41
CA GLN A 19 -3.00 -8.52 -3.14
C GLN A 19 -1.49 -8.37 -3.23
N PHE A 20 -0.96 -7.14 -3.24
CA PHE A 20 0.45 -7.02 -2.89
C PHE A 20 0.65 -7.44 -1.44
N GLY A 21 1.85 -7.85 -1.07
CA GLY A 21 2.18 -8.29 0.29
C GLY A 21 3.50 -9.03 0.30
N ARG A 22 3.81 -9.76 1.37
CA ARG A 22 5.09 -10.50 1.49
C ARG A 22 5.33 -11.47 0.33
N HIS A 23 4.28 -12.13 -0.18
CA HIS A 23 4.39 -13.06 -1.30
C HIS A 23 4.79 -12.37 -2.62
N SER A 24 4.52 -11.07 -2.76
CA SER A 24 4.92 -10.29 -3.95
C SER A 24 6.43 -10.15 -4.10
N LEU A 25 7.20 -10.41 -3.04
CA LEU A 25 8.66 -10.50 -3.12
C LEU A 25 9.14 -11.71 -3.94
N GLN A 26 8.24 -12.61 -4.33
CA GLN A 26 8.51 -13.72 -5.26
C GLN A 26 8.19 -13.34 -6.72
N ASP A 27 7.50 -12.23 -6.97
CA ASP A 27 7.20 -11.74 -8.33
C ASP A 27 8.41 -10.99 -8.90
N PRO A 28 9.01 -11.47 -10.01
CA PRO A 28 10.16 -10.82 -10.63
C PRO A 28 9.90 -9.36 -11.04
N LEU A 29 8.68 -9.01 -11.47
CA LEU A 29 8.34 -7.64 -11.85
C LEU A 29 8.32 -6.73 -10.62
N PHE A 30 7.76 -7.20 -9.52
CA PHE A 30 7.74 -6.46 -8.25
C PHE A 30 9.16 -6.21 -7.75
N VAL A 31 9.99 -7.27 -7.67
CA VAL A 31 11.39 -7.18 -7.23
C VAL A 31 12.18 -6.22 -8.10
N ARG A 32 11.99 -6.26 -9.42
CA ARG A 32 12.63 -5.31 -10.34
C ARG A 32 12.26 -3.85 -10.05
N ASN A 33 10.98 -3.57 -9.76
CA ASN A 33 10.55 -2.21 -9.42
C ASN A 33 11.11 -1.75 -8.07
N LEU A 34 11.17 -2.64 -7.07
CA LEU A 34 11.83 -2.36 -5.80
C LEU A 34 13.30 -1.98 -6.01
N GLN A 35 14.07 -2.84 -6.70
CA GLN A 35 15.50 -2.61 -6.94
C GLN A 35 15.73 -1.29 -7.69
N ARG A 36 14.89 -0.99 -8.68
CA ARG A 36 14.95 0.28 -9.43
C ARG A 36 14.66 1.49 -8.54
N SER A 37 13.68 1.40 -7.64
CA SER A 37 13.35 2.51 -6.74
C SER A 37 14.50 2.82 -5.79
N VAL A 38 15.18 1.79 -5.28
CA VAL A 38 16.35 1.94 -4.41
C VAL A 38 17.54 2.52 -5.17
N ALA A 39 17.81 2.00 -6.37
CA ALA A 39 18.91 2.48 -7.21
C ALA A 39 18.75 3.98 -7.53
N ALA A 40 17.55 4.41 -7.89
CA ALA A 40 17.27 5.82 -8.17
C ALA A 40 17.46 6.71 -6.93
N ALA A 41 17.04 6.24 -5.75
CA ALA A 41 17.21 6.99 -4.51
C ALA A 41 18.68 7.08 -4.05
N LEU A 42 19.47 6.02 -4.26
CA LEU A 42 20.91 6.05 -4.03
C LEU A 42 21.64 6.97 -5.01
N GLU A 43 21.28 6.90 -6.30
CA GLU A 43 21.84 7.77 -7.34
C GLU A 43 21.58 9.26 -7.04
N GLU A 44 20.37 9.60 -6.60
CA GLU A 44 19.98 10.96 -6.20
C GLU A 44 20.82 11.50 -5.04
N ASP A 45 21.06 10.69 -4.00
CA ASP A 45 21.67 11.14 -2.74
C ASP A 45 23.20 11.06 -2.76
N ILE A 46 23.78 10.07 -3.45
CA ILE A 46 25.23 9.82 -3.46
C ILE A 46 25.95 10.53 -4.59
N GLY A 47 25.38 10.55 -5.81
CA GLY A 47 26.07 11.08 -7.00
C GLY A 47 27.49 10.52 -7.15
N ASP A 48 28.50 11.42 -7.15
CA ASP A 48 29.91 11.08 -7.27
C ASP A 48 30.57 10.60 -5.95
N GLY A 49 29.84 10.63 -4.83
CA GLY A 49 30.28 10.13 -3.53
C GLY A 49 29.93 11.02 -2.33
N ASP A 50 29.94 10.41 -1.14
CA ASP A 50 29.68 11.10 0.13
C ASP A 50 30.96 11.76 0.68
N ILE A 51 31.11 13.07 0.41
CA ILE A 51 32.25 13.86 0.86
C ILE A 51 32.33 13.98 2.38
N THR A 52 31.22 13.86 3.10
CA THR A 52 31.20 14.02 4.56
C THR A 52 31.63 12.72 5.23
N ALA A 53 31.14 11.57 4.75
CA ALA A 53 31.61 10.27 5.20
C ALA A 53 33.11 10.06 4.89
N SER A 54 33.65 10.71 3.87
CA SER A 54 35.08 10.64 3.52
C SER A 54 36.03 11.10 4.65
N LEU A 55 35.54 11.90 5.59
CA LEU A 55 36.29 12.35 6.77
C LEU A 55 36.59 11.23 7.76
N ILE A 56 35.79 10.16 7.74
CA ILE A 56 35.94 9.00 8.64
C ILE A 56 37.03 8.07 8.10
N PRO A 57 37.96 7.51 8.89
CA PRO A 57 38.94 6.53 8.40
C PRO A 57 38.28 5.35 7.66
N ALA A 58 38.84 4.95 6.52
CA ALA A 58 38.25 3.91 5.66
C ALA A 58 38.12 2.54 6.36
N GLN A 59 39.01 2.24 7.31
CA GLN A 59 39.02 0.98 8.06
C GLN A 59 38.08 0.99 9.26
N GLN A 60 37.53 2.16 9.64
CA GLN A 60 36.71 2.28 10.84
C GLN A 60 35.39 1.53 10.67
N ARG A 61 35.11 0.59 11.59
CA ARG A 61 33.84 -0.12 11.65
C ARG A 61 32.94 0.42 12.77
N ALA A 62 31.64 0.29 12.57
CA ALA A 62 30.65 0.74 13.54
C ALA A 62 29.44 -0.20 13.59
N GLU A 63 28.71 -0.08 14.69
CA GLU A 63 27.37 -0.61 14.85
C GLU A 63 26.38 0.54 14.95
N ALA A 64 25.22 0.40 14.31
CA ALA A 64 24.15 1.38 14.40
C ALA A 64 22.84 0.71 14.78
N VAL A 65 22.00 1.42 15.53
CA VAL A 65 20.65 0.98 15.91
C VAL A 65 19.65 2.00 15.40
N VAL A 66 18.61 1.52 14.73
CA VAL A 66 17.46 2.33 14.33
C VAL A 66 16.34 2.13 15.35
N ILE A 67 15.76 3.22 15.83
CA ILE A 67 14.61 3.23 16.74
C ILE A 67 13.43 3.97 16.14
N SER A 68 12.22 3.61 16.57
CA SER A 68 11.03 4.44 16.35
C SER A 68 10.89 5.49 17.44
N ARG A 69 10.49 6.71 17.12
CA ARG A 69 10.20 7.77 18.12
C ARG A 69 8.72 7.93 18.41
N GLU A 70 7.86 7.29 17.62
CA GLU A 70 6.41 7.24 17.80
C GLU A 70 5.88 5.82 17.58
N ALA A 71 4.63 5.57 17.95
CA ALA A 71 3.98 4.30 17.69
C ALA A 71 3.70 4.14 16.19
N ALA A 72 3.98 2.97 15.64
CA ALA A 72 3.88 2.73 14.20
C ALA A 72 3.63 1.27 13.86
N VAL A 73 3.19 1.02 12.63
CA VAL A 73 3.31 -0.28 11.95
C VAL A 73 4.53 -0.22 11.05
N ILE A 74 5.52 -1.06 11.32
CA ILE A 74 6.77 -1.04 10.56
C ILE A 74 6.57 -1.71 9.20
N CYS A 75 6.93 -1.00 8.14
CA CYS A 75 6.89 -1.51 6.78
C CYS A 75 8.08 -0.97 5.98
N GLY A 76 8.71 -1.82 5.19
CA GLY A 76 9.77 -1.43 4.25
C GLY A 76 11.08 -2.18 4.40
N ARG A 77 11.09 -3.31 5.13
CA ARG A 77 12.31 -4.11 5.33
C ARG A 77 13.05 -4.45 4.02
N PRO A 78 12.36 -4.92 2.95
CA PRO A 78 12.99 -5.23 1.67
C PRO A 78 13.69 -4.04 1.00
N TRP A 79 13.23 -2.81 1.23
CA TRP A 79 13.87 -1.61 0.68
C TRP A 79 15.14 -1.27 1.45
N VAL A 80 15.11 -1.34 2.78
CA VAL A 80 16.30 -1.13 3.62
C VAL A 80 17.37 -2.19 3.32
N ASP A 81 16.96 -3.46 3.19
CA ASP A 81 17.87 -4.55 2.81
C ASP A 81 18.51 -4.28 1.44
N ALA A 82 17.71 -3.84 0.46
CA ALA A 82 18.20 -3.52 -0.88
C ALA A 82 19.11 -2.27 -0.90
N VAL A 83 18.87 -1.26 -0.06
CA VAL A 83 19.74 -0.07 0.05
C VAL A 83 21.16 -0.49 0.39
N PHE A 84 21.33 -1.27 1.47
CA PHE A 84 22.67 -1.69 1.87
C PHE A 84 23.23 -2.76 0.92
N ALA A 85 22.42 -3.66 0.37
CA ALA A 85 22.91 -4.62 -0.62
C ALA A 85 23.46 -3.96 -1.91
N GLN A 86 22.88 -2.84 -2.34
CA GLN A 86 23.36 -2.08 -3.50
C GLN A 86 24.55 -1.15 -3.15
N LEU A 87 24.55 -0.60 -1.94
CA LEU A 87 25.59 0.34 -1.50
C LEU A 87 26.87 -0.37 -1.05
N ASP A 88 26.75 -1.36 -0.18
CA ASP A 88 27.85 -2.12 0.40
C ASP A 88 27.35 -3.47 0.96
N SER A 89 27.58 -4.55 0.20
CA SER A 89 27.15 -5.90 0.57
C SER A 89 27.82 -6.47 1.82
N GLU A 90 28.87 -5.84 2.35
CA GLU A 90 29.48 -6.23 3.63
C GLU A 90 28.70 -5.72 4.85
N VAL A 91 27.76 -4.79 4.67
CA VAL A 91 26.89 -4.33 5.76
C VAL A 91 25.91 -5.45 6.13
N THR A 92 25.93 -5.84 7.39
CA THR A 92 25.01 -6.83 7.96
C THR A 92 23.85 -6.12 8.65
N ILE A 93 22.64 -6.68 8.48
CA ILE A 93 21.40 -6.16 9.06
C ILE A 93 20.77 -7.23 9.95
N GLU A 94 20.55 -6.90 11.21
CA GLU A 94 19.77 -7.69 12.16
C GLU A 94 18.43 -6.99 12.39
N TRP A 95 17.35 -7.53 11.84
CA TRP A 95 15.99 -7.04 12.14
C TRP A 95 15.54 -7.53 13.51
N LEU A 96 15.09 -6.59 14.35
CA LEU A 96 14.55 -6.86 15.68
C LEU A 96 13.00 -6.87 15.69
N VAL A 97 12.40 -6.51 14.55
CA VAL A 97 10.95 -6.48 14.36
C VAL A 97 10.54 -7.11 13.03
N ASP A 98 9.34 -7.66 13.01
CA ASP A 98 8.72 -8.23 11.82
C ASP A 98 8.11 -7.18 10.89
N GLU A 99 8.07 -7.48 9.58
CA GLU A 99 7.34 -6.63 8.63
C GLU A 99 5.83 -6.61 9.00
N GLY A 100 5.25 -5.43 9.19
CA GLY A 100 3.89 -5.25 9.66
C GLY A 100 3.73 -5.34 11.18
N GLN A 101 4.83 -5.47 11.94
CA GLN A 101 4.77 -5.43 13.39
C GLN A 101 4.44 -4.02 13.88
N ARG A 102 3.56 -3.95 14.90
CA ARG A 102 3.30 -2.72 15.67
C ARG A 102 4.41 -2.50 16.68
N VAL A 103 4.87 -1.26 16.77
CA VAL A 103 5.95 -0.85 17.68
C VAL A 103 5.55 0.36 18.49
N GLU A 104 6.17 0.49 19.66
CA GLU A 104 6.00 1.62 20.57
C GLU A 104 7.17 2.63 20.44
N PRO A 105 7.00 3.87 20.94
CA PRO A 105 8.10 4.84 21.00
C PRO A 105 9.35 4.28 21.70
N GLN A 106 10.52 4.64 21.19
CA GLN A 106 11.85 4.19 21.62
C GLN A 106 12.16 2.71 21.37
N GLN A 107 11.27 1.97 20.71
CA GLN A 107 11.52 0.57 20.38
C GLN A 107 12.63 0.43 19.31
N PRO A 108 13.66 -0.40 19.55
CA PRO A 108 14.64 -0.78 18.53
C PRO A 108 14.01 -1.59 17.40
N LEU A 109 14.34 -1.24 16.15
CA LEU A 109 13.79 -1.83 14.94
C LEU A 109 14.79 -2.75 14.24
N LEU A 110 16.02 -2.28 14.09
CA LEU A 110 17.11 -3.04 13.49
C LEU A 110 18.48 -2.61 14.04
N ARG A 111 19.45 -3.50 13.90
CA ARG A 111 20.88 -3.20 14.07
C ARG A 111 21.61 -3.37 12.75
N LEU A 112 22.58 -2.50 12.50
CA LEU A 112 23.44 -2.51 11.33
C LEU A 112 24.89 -2.63 11.79
N ARG A 113 25.71 -3.42 11.09
CA ARG A 113 27.16 -3.49 11.34
C ARG A 113 27.92 -3.50 10.03
N GLY A 114 28.95 -2.68 9.91
CA GLY A 114 29.74 -2.56 8.69
C GLY A 114 30.76 -1.44 8.75
N ALA A 115 31.28 -1.04 7.58
CA ALA A 115 32.12 0.14 7.46
C ALA A 115 31.33 1.40 7.85
N THR A 116 31.94 2.25 8.68
CA THR A 116 31.26 3.45 9.22
C THR A 116 30.80 4.37 8.10
N ARG A 117 31.61 4.50 7.05
CA ARG A 117 31.26 5.29 5.86
C ARG A 117 29.97 4.78 5.21
N SER A 118 29.89 3.48 4.93
CA SER A 118 28.72 2.85 4.30
C SER A 118 27.45 2.99 5.13
N LEU A 119 27.56 2.84 6.46
CA LEU A 119 26.43 3.03 7.37
C LEU A 119 25.89 4.46 7.31
N LEU A 120 26.76 5.47 7.31
CA LEU A 120 26.38 6.87 7.25
C LEU A 120 25.78 7.24 5.87
N SER A 121 26.43 6.83 4.78
CA SER A 121 25.94 7.13 3.43
C SER A 121 24.62 6.43 3.09
N GLY A 122 24.37 5.24 3.65
CA GLY A 122 23.11 4.52 3.46
C GLY A 122 21.97 4.99 4.37
N GLU A 123 22.26 5.73 5.44
CA GLU A 123 21.29 6.08 6.49
C GLU A 123 20.05 6.76 5.93
N ARG A 124 20.24 7.86 5.19
CA ARG A 124 19.13 8.72 4.78
C ARG A 124 18.21 8.00 3.81
N CYS A 125 18.78 7.33 2.80
CA CYS A 125 18.02 6.54 1.84
C CYS A 125 17.23 5.41 2.54
N ALA A 126 17.87 4.63 3.42
CA ALA A 126 17.20 3.56 4.16
C ALA A 126 16.07 4.08 5.05
N LEU A 127 16.31 5.13 5.82
CA LEU A 127 15.29 5.73 6.69
C LEU A 127 14.16 6.34 5.87
N ASN A 128 14.42 7.05 4.77
CA ASN A 128 13.36 7.65 3.95
C ASN A 128 12.36 6.58 3.44
N PHE A 129 12.85 5.42 2.99
CA PHE A 129 11.97 4.30 2.62
C PHE A 129 11.21 3.76 3.83
N LEU A 130 11.90 3.42 4.91
CA LEU A 130 11.29 2.82 6.10
C LEU A 130 10.23 3.76 6.73
N GLN A 131 10.53 5.05 6.85
CA GLN A 131 9.64 6.08 7.38
C GLN A 131 8.39 6.25 6.49
N THR A 132 8.60 6.32 5.17
CA THR A 132 7.52 6.50 4.20
C THR A 132 6.56 5.32 4.19
N LEU A 133 7.10 4.10 4.06
CA LEU A 133 6.30 2.89 3.96
C LEU A 133 5.64 2.53 5.29
N SER A 134 6.34 2.71 6.41
CA SER A 134 5.73 2.56 7.74
C SER A 134 4.61 3.59 7.96
N GLY A 135 4.72 4.81 7.42
CA GLY A 135 3.67 5.83 7.48
C GLY A 135 2.40 5.38 6.76
N THR A 136 2.54 4.91 5.51
CA THR A 136 1.42 4.34 4.75
C THR A 136 0.82 3.10 5.43
N ALA A 137 1.65 2.17 5.92
CA ALA A 137 1.17 0.97 6.60
C ALA A 137 0.43 1.28 7.92
N THR A 138 0.88 2.30 8.65
CA THR A 138 0.23 2.76 9.90
C THR A 138 -1.15 3.32 9.63
N VAL A 139 -1.32 4.16 8.59
CA VAL A 139 -2.63 4.68 8.19
C VAL A 139 -3.54 3.56 7.68
N ALA A 140 -3.01 2.65 6.86
CA ALA A 140 -3.77 1.48 6.39
C ALA A 140 -4.25 0.61 7.56
N HIS A 141 -3.40 0.36 8.56
CA HIS A 141 -3.77 -0.39 9.75
C HIS A 141 -4.90 0.26 10.54
N TYR A 142 -4.86 1.59 10.68
CA TYR A 142 -5.95 2.34 11.30
C TYR A 142 -7.28 2.16 10.56
N TYR A 143 -7.28 2.31 9.23
CA TYR A 143 -8.48 2.12 8.39
C TYR A 143 -9.01 0.68 8.45
N ALA A 144 -8.12 -0.31 8.35
CA ALA A 144 -8.48 -1.73 8.43
C ALA A 144 -9.12 -2.06 9.79
N ALA A 145 -8.57 -1.54 10.88
CA ALA A 145 -9.12 -1.75 12.22
C ALA A 145 -10.53 -1.15 12.38
N LEU A 146 -10.77 0.02 11.81
CA LEU A 146 -12.09 0.67 11.84
C LEU A 146 -13.15 -0.04 10.97
N ALA A 147 -12.73 -0.59 9.84
CA ALA A 147 -13.65 -1.31 8.94
C ALA A 147 -13.93 -2.75 9.37
N ALA A 148 -13.07 -3.36 10.20
CA ALA A 148 -13.19 -4.75 10.61
C ALA A 148 -14.54 -5.12 11.27
N PRO A 149 -15.11 -4.32 12.20
CA PRO A 149 -16.44 -4.60 12.77
C PRO A 149 -17.56 -4.62 11.73
N ALA A 150 -17.45 -3.81 10.67
CA ALA A 150 -18.40 -3.73 9.56
C ALA A 150 -18.22 -4.88 8.54
N GLY A 151 -17.10 -5.60 8.60
CA GLY A 151 -16.75 -6.61 7.59
C GLY A 151 -16.55 -6.03 6.20
N ILE A 152 -16.12 -4.76 6.10
CA ILE A 152 -15.85 -4.05 4.85
C ILE A 152 -14.33 -4.09 4.58
N ALA A 153 -13.95 -4.37 3.35
CA ALA A 153 -12.54 -4.32 2.94
C ALA A 153 -12.19 -2.91 2.43
N VAL A 154 -11.15 -2.31 3.00
CA VAL A 154 -10.68 -0.99 2.56
C VAL A 154 -9.66 -1.19 1.44
N LEU A 155 -9.91 -0.56 0.30
CA LEU A 155 -9.07 -0.56 -0.88
C LEU A 155 -8.25 0.73 -1.00
N ASP A 156 -7.05 0.62 -1.52
CA ASP A 156 -6.29 1.78 -2.00
C ASP A 156 -6.75 2.25 -3.40
N THR A 157 -5.98 3.15 -4.02
CA THR A 157 -6.27 3.65 -5.36
C THR A 157 -4.99 3.82 -6.18
N ARG A 158 -5.13 4.36 -7.40
CA ARG A 158 -3.99 4.83 -8.21
C ARG A 158 -3.50 6.24 -7.83
N LYS A 159 -4.13 6.90 -6.86
CA LYS A 159 -3.73 8.21 -6.30
C LYS A 159 -2.56 7.98 -5.33
N THR A 160 -1.38 7.74 -5.89
CA THR A 160 -0.15 7.40 -5.15
C THR A 160 0.91 8.47 -5.37
N LEU A 161 1.89 8.54 -4.47
CA LEU A 161 3.09 9.33 -4.73
C LEU A 161 3.77 8.85 -6.04
N PRO A 162 4.19 9.76 -6.93
CA PRO A 162 4.89 9.39 -8.16
C PRO A 162 6.13 8.54 -7.87
N GLY A 163 6.36 7.50 -8.68
CA GLY A 163 7.48 6.56 -8.50
C GLY A 163 7.28 5.48 -7.42
N LEU A 164 6.44 5.72 -6.41
CA LEU A 164 6.31 4.84 -5.24
C LEU A 164 5.09 3.92 -5.25
N ARG A 165 4.38 3.79 -6.39
CA ARG A 165 3.12 3.02 -6.45
C ARG A 165 3.26 1.60 -5.89
N TYR A 166 4.20 0.81 -6.37
CA TYR A 166 4.40 -0.57 -5.90
C TYR A 166 4.72 -0.63 -4.41
N ALA A 167 5.54 0.30 -3.93
CA ALA A 167 5.96 0.36 -2.53
C ALA A 167 4.80 0.75 -1.61
N GLN A 168 4.02 1.78 -1.96
CA GLN A 168 2.85 2.18 -1.18
C GLN A 168 1.74 1.12 -1.21
N LYS A 169 1.51 0.48 -2.36
CA LYS A 169 0.57 -0.64 -2.49
C LYS A 169 0.95 -1.87 -1.64
N TYR A 170 2.26 -2.14 -1.54
CA TYR A 170 2.79 -3.12 -0.60
C TYR A 170 2.52 -2.71 0.85
N ALA A 171 2.81 -1.45 1.21
CA ALA A 171 2.57 -0.94 2.56
C ALA A 171 1.09 -0.95 2.98
N VAL A 172 0.17 -0.62 2.07
CA VAL A 172 -1.28 -0.75 2.27
C VAL A 172 -1.65 -2.17 2.70
N ALA A 173 -1.12 -3.17 2.00
CA ALA A 173 -1.42 -4.56 2.29
C ALA A 173 -0.77 -5.05 3.58
N ILE A 174 0.47 -4.64 3.86
CA ILE A 174 1.12 -4.92 5.16
C ILE A 174 0.32 -4.32 6.32
N GLY A 175 -0.28 -3.14 6.13
CA GLY A 175 -1.18 -2.53 7.10
C GLY A 175 -2.51 -3.28 7.31
N GLY A 176 -2.89 -4.18 6.38
CA GLY A 176 -4.12 -4.97 6.47
C GLY A 176 -5.27 -4.47 5.60
N CYS A 177 -5.04 -3.45 4.77
CA CYS A 177 -5.95 -3.05 3.70
C CYS A 177 -5.70 -3.88 2.42
N TYR A 178 -6.45 -3.59 1.37
CA TYR A 178 -6.46 -4.36 0.12
C TYR A 178 -6.05 -3.48 -1.05
N ASN A 179 -5.51 -4.12 -2.08
CA ASN A 179 -5.13 -3.44 -3.31
C ASN A 179 -6.29 -3.42 -4.29
N HIS A 180 -6.68 -2.23 -4.74
CA HIS A 180 -7.37 -2.07 -6.03
C HIS A 180 -6.37 -2.35 -7.17
N ARG A 181 -6.81 -2.23 -8.42
CA ARG A 181 -5.97 -2.39 -9.61
C ARG A 181 -4.67 -1.59 -9.52
N ILE A 182 -3.58 -2.19 -9.98
CA ILE A 182 -2.23 -1.65 -9.96
C ILE A 182 -2.12 -0.49 -10.94
N GLY A 183 -2.72 -0.63 -12.12
CA GLY A 183 -2.58 0.34 -13.20
C GLY A 183 -3.78 0.37 -14.13
N LEU A 184 -3.57 0.90 -15.33
CA LEU A 184 -4.58 0.86 -16.40
C LEU A 184 -4.58 -0.49 -17.13
N PHE A 185 -3.64 -1.38 -16.80
CA PHE A 185 -3.36 -2.58 -17.57
C PHE A 185 -4.01 -3.85 -17.00
N ASP A 186 -4.45 -3.86 -15.74
CA ASP A 186 -4.85 -5.08 -15.02
C ASP A 186 -6.35 -5.20 -14.75
N ALA A 187 -7.12 -4.10 -14.76
CA ALA A 187 -8.58 -4.13 -14.69
C ALA A 187 -9.22 -2.93 -15.41
N PHE A 188 -10.43 -3.14 -15.95
CA PHE A 188 -11.24 -2.05 -16.48
C PHE A 188 -11.95 -1.32 -15.34
N LEU A 189 -11.95 0.01 -15.41
CA LEU A 189 -12.82 0.88 -14.61
C LEU A 189 -13.49 1.83 -15.59
N ILE A 190 -14.72 1.49 -15.95
CA ILE A 190 -15.59 2.25 -16.84
C ILE A 190 -16.17 3.41 -16.04
N LYS A 191 -16.11 4.62 -16.61
CA LYS A 191 -16.59 5.88 -16.03
C LYS A 191 -17.41 6.63 -17.07
N GLU A 192 -18.05 7.73 -16.70
CA GLU A 192 -18.83 8.63 -17.57
C GLU A 192 -18.21 8.82 -18.98
N ASN A 193 -16.91 9.12 -19.06
CA ASN A 193 -16.23 9.42 -20.33
C ASN A 193 -16.12 8.19 -21.25
N HIS A 194 -15.98 7.01 -20.65
CA HIS A 194 -15.95 5.74 -21.39
C HIS A 194 -17.36 5.35 -21.86
N ILE A 195 -18.37 5.60 -21.02
CA ILE A 195 -19.78 5.36 -21.34
C ILE A 195 -20.19 6.26 -22.52
N ALA A 196 -19.86 7.54 -22.48
CA ALA A 196 -20.09 8.48 -23.58
C ALA A 196 -19.44 8.02 -24.88
N GLY A 197 -18.19 7.51 -24.82
CA GLY A 197 -17.49 6.97 -25.98
C GLY A 197 -18.07 5.67 -26.55
N CYS A 198 -18.73 4.85 -25.71
CA CYS A 198 -19.34 3.59 -26.12
C CYS A 198 -20.86 3.68 -26.36
N GLY A 199 -21.47 4.83 -26.08
CA GLY A 199 -22.89 5.12 -26.22
C GLY A 199 -23.79 4.62 -25.07
N SER A 200 -23.39 3.59 -24.32
CA SER A 200 -24.12 3.10 -23.15
C SER A 200 -23.25 2.27 -22.20
N ILE A 201 -23.71 2.06 -20.96
CA ILE A 201 -23.06 1.15 -19.99
C ILE A 201 -22.99 -0.28 -20.55
N ALA A 202 -24.10 -0.79 -21.09
CA ALA A 202 -24.15 -2.13 -21.66
C ALA A 202 -23.15 -2.33 -22.80
N SER A 203 -23.06 -1.36 -23.73
CA SER A 203 -22.08 -1.39 -24.82
C SER A 203 -20.63 -1.33 -24.31
N ALA A 204 -20.37 -0.51 -23.29
CA ALA A 204 -19.03 -0.39 -22.69
C ALA A 204 -18.59 -1.70 -22.03
N VAL A 205 -19.46 -2.33 -21.23
CA VAL A 205 -19.19 -3.61 -20.57
C VAL A 205 -19.00 -4.72 -21.60
N ALA A 206 -19.89 -4.84 -22.59
CA ALA A 206 -19.77 -5.85 -23.65
C ALA A 206 -18.44 -5.71 -24.43
N THR A 207 -18.06 -4.47 -24.76
CA THR A 207 -16.78 -4.18 -25.45
C THR A 207 -15.58 -4.56 -24.58
N ALA A 208 -15.62 -4.27 -23.27
CA ALA A 208 -14.56 -4.64 -22.35
C ALA A 208 -14.38 -6.18 -22.28
N ARG A 209 -15.49 -6.92 -22.18
CA ARG A 209 -15.47 -8.40 -22.19
C ARG A 209 -14.95 -8.98 -23.48
N GLN A 210 -15.28 -8.38 -24.62
CA GLN A 210 -14.76 -8.81 -25.93
C GLN A 210 -13.25 -8.57 -26.03
N LYS A 211 -12.75 -7.44 -25.52
CA LYS A 211 -11.33 -7.08 -25.60
C LYS A 211 -10.44 -7.88 -24.64
N ALA A 212 -10.92 -8.16 -23.43
CA ALA A 212 -10.17 -8.94 -22.46
C ALA A 212 -11.13 -9.62 -21.46
N SER A 213 -11.65 -10.79 -21.86
CA SER A 213 -12.64 -11.56 -21.09
C SER A 213 -12.17 -11.99 -19.70
N GLY A 214 -10.85 -12.17 -19.51
CA GLY A 214 -10.26 -12.55 -18.22
C GLY A 214 -9.98 -11.39 -17.26
N LYS A 215 -10.27 -10.13 -17.64
CA LYS A 215 -10.06 -8.98 -16.76
C LYS A 215 -11.36 -8.58 -16.07
N MET A 216 -11.22 -8.15 -14.82
CA MET A 216 -12.31 -7.54 -14.07
C MET A 216 -12.85 -6.31 -14.82
N VAL A 217 -14.16 -6.18 -14.85
CA VAL A 217 -14.89 -5.02 -15.34
C VAL A 217 -15.63 -4.37 -14.19
N GLU A 218 -15.12 -3.22 -13.77
CA GLU A 218 -15.76 -2.34 -12.82
C GLU A 218 -16.43 -1.16 -13.53
N VAL A 219 -17.61 -0.75 -13.05
CA VAL A 219 -18.35 0.41 -13.57
C VAL A 219 -18.58 1.40 -12.43
N GLU A 220 -18.17 2.65 -12.62
CA GLU A 220 -18.51 3.77 -11.75
C GLU A 220 -19.88 4.34 -12.14
N VAL A 221 -20.74 4.54 -11.15
CA VAL A 221 -22.11 5.03 -11.30
C VAL A 221 -22.38 6.15 -10.30
N GLU A 222 -23.21 7.11 -10.71
CA GLU A 222 -23.54 8.30 -9.91
C GLU A 222 -24.99 8.29 -9.38
N ASN A 223 -25.83 7.37 -9.85
CA ASN A 223 -27.22 7.27 -9.46
C ASN A 223 -27.77 5.83 -9.54
N LEU A 224 -28.98 5.63 -9.02
CA LEU A 224 -29.63 4.32 -8.94
C LEU A 224 -29.99 3.74 -10.32
N ASP A 225 -30.27 4.58 -11.31
CA ASP A 225 -30.63 4.10 -12.66
C ASP A 225 -29.41 3.54 -13.39
N GLU A 226 -28.24 4.16 -13.22
CA GLU A 226 -26.97 3.66 -13.73
C GLU A 226 -26.52 2.38 -13.03
N LEU A 227 -26.75 2.29 -11.71
CA LEU A 227 -26.54 1.06 -10.95
C LEU A 227 -27.35 -0.10 -11.54
N ASP A 228 -28.64 0.11 -11.78
CA ASP A 228 -29.53 -0.92 -12.33
C ASP A 228 -29.09 -1.34 -13.76
N GLN A 229 -28.59 -0.40 -14.57
CA GLN A 229 -28.01 -0.68 -15.89
C GLN A 229 -26.70 -1.48 -15.80
N ALA A 230 -25.80 -1.13 -14.87
CA ALA A 230 -24.52 -1.81 -14.70
C ALA A 230 -24.70 -3.24 -14.16
N LEU A 231 -25.66 -3.46 -13.27
CA LEU A 231 -26.08 -4.78 -12.80
C LEU A 231 -26.60 -5.63 -13.97
N ALA A 232 -27.51 -5.08 -14.78
CA ALA A 232 -28.04 -5.78 -15.96
C ALA A 232 -26.97 -6.10 -17.02
N ALA A 233 -25.94 -5.25 -17.13
CA ALA A 233 -24.81 -5.46 -18.04
C ALA A 233 -23.81 -6.53 -17.58
N GLY A 234 -23.90 -7.01 -16.33
CA GLY A 234 -23.00 -8.03 -15.79
C GLY A 234 -21.61 -7.50 -15.44
N ALA A 235 -21.54 -6.30 -14.86
CA ALA A 235 -20.32 -5.79 -14.25
C ALA A 235 -19.88 -6.69 -13.07
N ASP A 236 -18.58 -6.92 -12.89
CA ASP A 236 -18.06 -7.70 -11.74
C ASP A 236 -18.19 -6.90 -10.45
N ARG A 237 -17.94 -5.60 -10.55
CA ARG A 237 -18.00 -4.64 -9.45
C ARG A 237 -18.63 -3.34 -9.92
N ILE A 238 -19.37 -2.69 -9.04
CA ILE A 238 -19.94 -1.37 -9.27
C ILE A 238 -19.44 -0.42 -8.17
N MET A 239 -18.85 0.69 -8.59
CA MET A 239 -18.39 1.76 -7.73
C MET A 239 -19.48 2.83 -7.62
N LEU A 240 -20.01 3.02 -6.42
CA LEU A 240 -21.00 4.02 -6.07
C LEU A 240 -20.27 5.31 -5.73
N ASP A 241 -20.22 6.27 -6.67
CA ASP A 241 -19.49 7.54 -6.44
C ASP A 241 -20.40 8.56 -5.76
N ASN A 242 -20.02 8.98 -4.55
CA ASN A 242 -20.70 10.00 -3.75
C ASN A 242 -22.21 9.76 -3.50
N PHE A 243 -22.63 8.48 -3.39
CA PHE A 243 -24.02 8.15 -3.04
C PHE A 243 -24.38 8.66 -1.63
N THR A 244 -25.59 9.22 -1.48
CA THR A 244 -26.13 9.62 -0.17
C THR A 244 -26.53 8.41 0.67
N THR A 245 -26.72 8.62 1.98
CA THR A 245 -27.20 7.58 2.90
C THR A 245 -28.53 6.97 2.43
N GLU A 246 -29.45 7.79 1.93
CA GLU A 246 -30.74 7.34 1.40
C GLU A 246 -30.56 6.47 0.16
N GLN A 247 -29.65 6.85 -0.75
CA GLN A 247 -29.33 6.02 -1.92
C GLN A 247 -28.71 4.69 -1.50
N LEU A 248 -27.76 4.68 -0.56
CA LEU A 248 -27.13 3.46 -0.04
C LEU A 248 -28.15 2.52 0.63
N GLN A 249 -29.15 3.06 1.34
CA GLN A 249 -30.26 2.27 1.86
C GLN A 249 -31.10 1.66 0.74
N ALA A 250 -31.40 2.42 -0.31
CA ALA A 250 -32.12 1.91 -1.47
C ALA A 250 -31.32 0.83 -2.23
N VAL A 251 -29.99 0.82 -2.16
CA VAL A 251 -29.17 -0.27 -2.72
C VAL A 251 -29.40 -1.59 -1.98
N GLN A 252 -29.64 -1.57 -0.67
CA GLN A 252 -29.80 -2.79 0.14
C GLN A 252 -31.02 -3.63 -0.27
N SER A 253 -32.08 -3.00 -0.81
CA SER A 253 -33.28 -3.71 -1.26
C SER A 253 -33.14 -4.35 -2.64
N ARG A 254 -32.02 -4.15 -3.33
CA ARG A 254 -31.76 -4.68 -4.67
C ARG A 254 -31.07 -6.05 -4.62
N SER A 255 -31.37 -6.88 -5.62
CA SER A 255 -30.56 -8.07 -5.88
C SER A 255 -29.27 -7.66 -6.58
N LEU A 256 -28.12 -7.99 -6.00
CA LEU A 256 -26.82 -7.68 -6.59
C LEU A 256 -26.39 -8.71 -7.65
N ALA A 257 -27.12 -9.82 -7.83
CA ALA A 257 -26.81 -10.86 -8.80
C ALA A 257 -25.34 -11.37 -8.77
N GLY A 258 -24.67 -11.29 -7.62
CA GLY A 258 -23.26 -11.67 -7.44
C GLY A 258 -22.24 -10.55 -7.72
N CYS A 259 -22.69 -9.35 -8.08
CA CYS A 259 -21.86 -8.15 -8.26
C CYS A 259 -21.36 -7.60 -6.92
N GLU A 260 -20.09 -7.18 -6.89
CA GLU A 260 -19.50 -6.49 -5.75
C GLU A 260 -19.85 -5.00 -5.75
N LEU A 261 -19.96 -4.42 -4.55
CA LEU A 261 -20.19 -2.99 -4.39
C LEU A 261 -19.00 -2.33 -3.70
N GLU A 262 -18.50 -1.28 -4.34
CA GLU A 262 -17.47 -0.39 -3.81
C GLU A 262 -18.06 0.99 -3.60
N VAL A 263 -17.76 1.65 -2.49
CA VAL A 263 -18.07 3.08 -2.32
C VAL A 263 -16.79 3.89 -2.43
N SER A 264 -16.87 4.97 -3.20
CA SER A 264 -15.82 5.99 -3.38
C SER A 264 -16.42 7.37 -3.11
N GLY A 265 -15.56 8.33 -2.73
CA GLY A 265 -15.97 9.73 -2.53
C GLY A 265 -15.59 10.29 -1.16
N ASN A 266 -14.32 10.66 -0.98
CA ASN A 266 -13.79 11.29 0.25
C ASN A 266 -14.27 10.63 1.56
N ILE A 267 -14.31 9.30 1.59
CA ILE A 267 -14.65 8.57 2.80
C ILE A 267 -13.47 8.64 3.75
N GLU A 268 -13.61 9.54 4.73
CA GLU A 268 -12.76 9.58 5.91
C GLU A 268 -13.06 8.40 6.83
N ALA A 269 -12.13 8.12 7.72
CA ALA A 269 -12.15 6.96 8.59
C ALA A 269 -13.44 6.85 9.44
N GLU A 270 -13.99 7.99 9.83
CA GLU A 270 -15.20 8.11 10.65
C GLU A 270 -16.47 7.69 9.89
N ALA A 271 -16.48 7.83 8.57
CA ALA A 271 -17.62 7.46 7.73
C ALA A 271 -17.73 5.94 7.52
N LEU A 272 -16.67 5.16 7.79
CA LEU A 272 -16.69 3.70 7.69
C LEU A 272 -17.69 3.06 8.66
N ALA A 273 -17.85 3.62 9.86
CA ALA A 273 -18.78 3.12 10.86
C ALA A 273 -20.24 3.23 10.40
N ALA A 274 -20.58 4.28 9.64
CA ALA A 274 -21.92 4.49 9.10
C ALA A 274 -22.30 3.45 8.02
N LEU A 275 -21.32 2.77 7.44
CA LEU A 275 -21.52 1.74 6.42
C LEU A 275 -21.69 0.32 7.02
N ALA A 276 -21.63 0.16 8.34
CA ALA A 276 -21.65 -1.15 8.99
C ALA A 276 -22.88 -2.01 8.62
N ASP A 277 -24.04 -1.38 8.50
CA ASP A 277 -25.29 -2.05 8.13
C ASP A 277 -25.61 -1.98 6.62
N SER A 278 -24.66 -1.51 5.80
CA SER A 278 -24.84 -1.42 4.35
C SER A 278 -24.55 -2.74 3.62
N ALA A 279 -24.98 -2.84 2.35
CA ALA A 279 -24.64 -3.96 1.45
C ALA A 279 -23.26 -3.80 0.78
N VAL A 280 -22.47 -2.82 1.20
CA VAL A 280 -21.18 -2.48 0.60
C VAL A 280 -20.13 -3.53 0.97
N HIS A 281 -19.31 -3.92 -0.01
CA HIS A 281 -18.22 -4.87 0.16
C HIS A 281 -16.89 -4.14 0.39
N PHE A 282 -16.68 -3.06 -0.37
CA PHE A 282 -15.44 -2.31 -0.39
C PHE A 282 -15.64 -0.83 -0.19
N VAL A 283 -14.64 -0.19 0.41
CA VAL A 283 -14.49 1.26 0.39
C VAL A 283 -13.12 1.57 -0.17
N SER A 284 -13.01 2.38 -1.21
CA SER A 284 -11.71 2.85 -1.67
C SER A 284 -11.37 4.24 -1.14
N SER A 285 -10.14 4.39 -0.64
CA SER A 285 -9.66 5.68 -0.15
C SER A 285 -8.30 6.03 -0.74
N GLY A 286 -8.26 7.17 -1.44
CA GLY A 286 -7.01 7.77 -1.87
C GLY A 286 -6.16 8.28 -0.72
N ALA A 287 -6.73 8.50 0.48
CA ALA A 287 -6.02 9.05 1.63
C ALA A 287 -4.89 8.11 2.11
N LEU A 288 -5.03 6.80 1.87
CA LEU A 288 -4.02 5.80 2.21
C LEU A 288 -2.67 6.04 1.52
N THR A 289 -2.68 6.60 0.29
CA THR A 289 -1.49 6.65 -0.57
C THR A 289 -1.18 8.02 -1.16
N LYS A 290 -2.15 8.94 -1.25
CA LYS A 290 -1.93 10.30 -1.79
C LYS A 290 -1.36 11.25 -0.74
N HIS A 291 -1.60 10.96 0.53
CA HIS A 291 -1.05 11.69 1.67
C HIS A 291 0.07 10.87 2.30
N LEU A 292 0.96 11.55 3.00
CA LEU A 292 2.01 10.91 3.77
C LEU A 292 2.31 11.72 5.03
N ARG A 293 2.18 11.05 6.17
CA ARG A 293 2.88 11.41 7.40
C ARG A 293 3.93 10.34 7.63
N ALA A 294 5.19 10.68 7.33
CA ALA A 294 6.32 9.79 7.54
C ALA A 294 6.48 9.52 9.04
N ILE A 295 6.85 8.28 9.41
CA ILE A 295 7.12 7.93 10.80
C ILE A 295 8.43 8.57 11.26
N ASP A 296 8.48 9.13 12.47
CA ASP A 296 9.72 9.64 13.03
C ASP A 296 10.65 8.48 13.47
N LEU A 297 11.70 8.24 12.69
CA LEU A 297 12.72 7.22 12.95
C LEU A 297 14.10 7.87 13.12
N SER A 298 14.94 7.27 13.95
CA SER A 298 16.30 7.77 14.23
C SER A 298 17.30 6.64 14.22
N MET A 299 18.43 6.83 13.54
CA MET A 299 19.60 5.97 13.68
C MET A 299 20.56 6.57 14.71
N ARG A 300 21.21 5.71 15.51
CA ARG A 300 22.30 6.08 16.40
C ARG A 300 23.46 5.12 16.19
N LEU A 301 24.66 5.68 16.05
CA LEU A 301 25.87 4.93 15.73
C LEU A 301 26.81 4.87 16.93
N THR A 302 27.48 3.73 17.11
CA THR A 302 28.57 3.51 18.06
C THR A 302 29.76 2.91 17.32
N VAL A 303 30.92 3.52 17.45
CA VAL A 303 32.15 3.03 16.83
C VAL A 303 32.58 1.75 17.54
N VAL A 304 32.90 0.71 16.77
CA VAL A 304 33.48 -0.51 17.33
C VAL A 304 34.97 -0.23 17.53
N ALA A 305 35.43 -0.26 18.78
CA ALA A 305 36.86 -0.15 19.05
C ALA A 305 37.58 -1.37 18.44
N ASP A 306 38.72 -1.15 17.80
CA ASP A 306 39.62 -2.23 17.38
C ASP A 306 40.07 -2.97 18.66
N SER A 307 39.39 -4.06 19.01
CA SER A 307 39.92 -5.05 19.92
C SER A 307 40.97 -5.84 19.14
N ASP A 308 42.24 -5.51 19.38
CA ASP A 308 43.47 -6.08 18.83
C ASP A 308 44.17 -5.23 17.74
N ARG A 309 44.98 -4.28 18.23
CA ARG A 309 46.33 -4.04 17.74
C ARG A 309 47.31 -4.00 18.90
#